data_AF-A0A1G3PMJ9-F1
#
_entry.id   AF-A0A1G3PMJ9-F1
#
_cell.length_a   1.000
_cell.length_b   1.000
_cell.length_c   1.000
_cell.angle_alpha   90.00
_cell.angle_beta   90.00
_cell.angle_gamma   90.00
#
_symmetry.space_group_name_H-M   'P 1'
#
loop_
_entity.id
_entity.type
_entity.pdbx_description
1 polymer ?
#
loop_
_entity_poly.entity_id
_entity_poly.type
_entity_poly.pdbx_seq_one_letter_code
_entity_poly.pdbx_strand_id
1 'polypeptide(L)'
;MKLKFFTLILVISCMTLLSCGNQDGKSGSGGTNSPAADVPQNVTVGAGKAYYCWVDNANLRDSPALDAKVITQIKQGDQVTTLGPVTKDTIKIVLREVEFNEPWYQVKTADGKTGWVNASVLVTNKVNAYPPKGLIVIFCDTSIEETSEDWAWFTDTVFQVAKAYSIEVIFADEKALKKPVLTGEDTTHPTLGVNLAKFVKDGGFDQGYIFYKPGKAPKFQDHDMVGPVLSAASAYFGMELSEDSIIGD
;
A
#
# COMPACT_ATOMS: atom_id res chain seq x y z
N MET A 1 20.54 -7.35 41.29
CA MET A 1 21.45 -6.41 41.99
C MET A 1 22.89 -6.76 41.64
N LYS A 2 23.55 -5.97 40.78
CA LYS A 2 24.99 -5.67 40.82
C LYS A 2 25.27 -4.58 39.78
N LEU A 3 25.32 -3.38 40.35
CA LEU A 3 25.69 -2.10 39.79
C LEU A 3 27.18 -2.12 39.42
N LYS A 4 27.56 -1.56 38.27
CA LYS A 4 28.93 -1.09 38.03
C LYS A 4 28.90 0.39 37.65
N PHE A 5 29.67 1.12 38.44
CA PHE A 5 29.82 2.56 38.57
C PHE A 5 31.01 3.03 37.69
N PHE A 6 30.98 4.31 37.30
CA PHE A 6 32.13 5.22 37.08
C PHE A 6 32.99 5.00 35.81
N THR A 7 33.40 5.99 34.99
CA THR A 7 33.88 7.38 35.18
C THR A 7 33.93 8.06 33.78
N LEU A 8 33.28 9.20 33.50
CA LEU A 8 33.71 10.61 33.60
C LEU A 8 34.81 11.11 32.60
N ILE A 9 34.36 12.00 31.69
CA ILE A 9 34.97 13.23 31.10
C ILE A 9 36.27 13.14 30.25
N LEU A 10 36.18 13.64 29.00
CA LEU A 10 37.00 14.79 28.55
C LEU A 10 36.36 15.54 27.38
N VAL A 11 36.07 16.81 27.64
CA VAL A 11 35.65 17.86 26.70
C VAL A 11 36.87 18.33 25.91
N ILE A 12 36.81 18.38 24.58
CA ILE A 12 37.68 19.24 23.78
C ILE A 12 36.82 20.06 22.83
N SER A 13 36.55 21.27 23.32
CA SER A 13 36.19 22.46 22.56
C SER A 13 37.37 22.88 21.68
N CYS A 14 37.12 23.12 20.40
CA CYS A 14 38.01 23.93 19.56
C CYS A 14 37.13 24.84 18.71
N MET A 15 36.65 25.92 19.32
CA MET A 15 36.28 27.13 18.59
C MET A 15 37.56 27.93 18.36
N THR A 16 37.91 28.15 17.10
CA THR A 16 38.77 29.28 16.70
C THR A 16 38.05 30.12 15.67
N LEU A 17 38.04 31.41 16.00
CA LEU A 17 37.39 32.52 15.34
C LEU A 17 38.22 33.05 14.14
N LEU A 18 37.57 33.95 13.41
CA LEU A 18 38.08 35.01 12.52
C LEU A 18 38.39 34.61 11.08
N SER A 19 37.52 35.04 10.15
CA SER A 19 37.85 36.20 9.30
C SER A 19 36.66 36.61 8.43
N CYS A 20 36.12 37.80 8.66
CA CYS A 20 35.33 38.55 7.67
C CYS A 20 36.28 39.55 7.01
N GLY A 21 36.45 39.44 5.70
CA GLY A 21 37.09 40.45 4.86
C GLY A 21 36.19 40.73 3.66
N ASN A 22 35.74 41.97 3.53
CA ASN A 22 34.92 42.48 2.43
C ASN A 22 35.76 43.48 1.63
N GLN A 23 35.97 43.27 0.33
CA GLN A 23 36.23 44.34 -0.66
C GLN A 23 35.83 43.89 -2.07
N ASP A 24 35.12 44.78 -2.75
CA ASP A 24 34.72 44.75 -4.17
C ASP A 24 35.90 44.91 -5.13
N GLY A 25 35.83 44.30 -6.33
CA GLY A 25 36.77 44.63 -7.42
C GLY A 25 36.92 43.62 -8.58
N LYS A 26 35.99 43.69 -9.54
CA LYS A 26 36.01 43.36 -10.99
C LYS A 26 37.22 42.63 -11.66
N SER A 27 36.82 41.65 -12.51
CA SER A 27 37.37 41.26 -13.84
C SER A 27 38.46 40.17 -13.93
N GLY A 28 38.11 39.03 -14.54
CA GLY A 28 39.06 38.03 -15.03
C GLY A 28 38.39 36.79 -15.65
N SER A 29 38.36 36.75 -16.98
CA SER A 29 37.91 35.64 -17.82
C SER A 29 38.68 34.34 -17.55
N GLY A 30 37.97 33.22 -17.41
CA GLY A 30 38.55 31.88 -17.37
C GLY A 30 37.46 30.82 -17.39
N GLY A 31 37.21 30.25 -18.56
CA GLY A 31 36.20 29.21 -18.73
C GLY A 31 36.60 27.90 -18.06
N THR A 32 35.68 27.37 -17.26
CA THR A 32 35.46 25.94 -17.09
C THR A 32 33.95 25.76 -16.89
N ASN A 33 33.24 25.42 -17.97
CA ASN A 33 31.85 24.97 -17.89
C ASN A 33 31.85 23.63 -17.16
N SER A 34 31.71 23.67 -15.84
CA SER A 34 31.27 22.52 -15.06
C SER A 34 29.79 22.29 -15.37
N PRO A 35 29.36 21.09 -15.79
CA PRO A 35 27.95 20.85 -16.09
C PRO A 35 27.11 21.08 -14.85
N ALA A 36 26.18 22.04 -14.93
CA ALA A 36 25.07 22.11 -14.00
C ALA A 36 24.37 20.75 -14.02
N ALA A 37 24.20 20.15 -12.84
CA ALA A 37 23.43 18.92 -12.68
C ALA A 37 22.05 19.14 -13.32
N ASP A 38 21.73 18.26 -14.27
CA ASP A 38 20.53 18.27 -15.09
C ASP A 38 19.31 18.12 -14.15
N VAL A 39 18.62 19.24 -13.88
CA VAL A 39 17.29 19.19 -13.27
C VAL A 39 16.37 18.66 -14.37
N PRO A 40 15.67 17.53 -14.17
CA PRO A 40 14.80 16.97 -15.19
C PRO A 40 13.78 18.01 -15.65
N GLN A 41 13.91 18.44 -16.90
CA GLN A 41 13.02 19.41 -17.54
C GLN A 41 11.59 18.84 -17.55
N ASN A 42 10.65 19.48 -16.85
CA ASN A 42 9.25 19.05 -16.77
C ASN A 42 8.53 19.09 -18.13
N VAL A 43 7.62 18.14 -18.35
CA VAL A 43 6.58 18.22 -19.39
C VAL A 43 5.30 18.74 -18.74
N THR A 44 4.60 19.70 -19.36
CA THR A 44 3.38 20.28 -18.79
C THR A 44 2.19 19.33 -18.98
N VAL A 45 1.77 18.60 -17.95
CA VAL A 45 0.40 18.06 -17.87
C VAL A 45 -0.51 19.21 -17.46
N GLY A 46 -1.73 19.28 -18.01
CA GLY A 46 -2.68 20.37 -17.75
C GLY A 46 -2.81 20.68 -16.25
N ALA A 47 -2.31 21.85 -15.85
CA ALA A 47 -2.44 22.34 -14.48
C ALA A 47 -3.93 22.51 -14.12
N GLY A 48 -4.26 22.32 -12.85
CA GLY A 48 -5.64 22.44 -12.37
C GLY A 48 -6.49 21.17 -12.54
N LYS A 49 -5.94 20.07 -13.04
CA LYS A 49 -6.66 18.80 -13.17
C LYS A 49 -6.77 18.12 -11.80
N ALA A 50 -7.97 17.64 -11.47
CA ALA A 50 -8.24 16.87 -10.27
C ALA A 50 -7.89 15.39 -10.46
N TYR A 51 -7.27 14.80 -9.44
CA TYR A 51 -6.99 13.37 -9.30
C TYR A 51 -7.35 12.93 -7.88
N TYR A 52 -7.56 11.63 -7.71
CA TYR A 52 -7.88 11.02 -6.42
C TYR A 52 -6.85 9.94 -6.09
N CYS A 53 -6.47 9.86 -4.82
CA CYS A 53 -5.59 8.80 -4.35
C CYS A 53 -6.37 7.48 -4.21
N TRP A 54 -5.89 6.37 -4.76
CA TRP A 54 -6.56 5.06 -4.67
C TRP A 54 -5.93 4.06 -3.71
N VAL A 55 -4.79 4.42 -3.13
CA VAL A 55 -4.11 3.65 -2.10
C VAL A 55 -4.16 4.36 -0.76
N ASP A 56 -3.92 3.60 0.29
CA ASP A 56 -3.78 4.14 1.64
C ASP A 56 -2.41 4.78 1.84
N ASN A 57 -2.38 5.93 2.52
CA ASN A 57 -1.16 6.57 3.01
C ASN A 57 -0.10 6.87 1.94
N ALA A 58 -0.51 7.31 0.74
CA ALA A 58 0.43 7.74 -0.29
C ALA A 58 1.27 8.94 0.17
N ASN A 59 2.58 8.92 -0.08
CA ASN A 59 3.46 9.97 0.39
C ASN A 59 3.48 11.17 -0.57
N LEU A 60 3.19 12.37 -0.05
CA LEU A 60 3.53 13.64 -0.69
C LEU A 60 4.94 14.05 -0.25
N ARG A 61 5.84 14.30 -1.19
CA ARG A 61 7.27 14.52 -0.93
C ARG A 61 7.76 15.90 -1.37
N ASP A 62 8.90 16.34 -0.85
CA ASP A 62 9.50 17.63 -1.23
C ASP A 62 10.26 17.61 -2.55
N SER A 63 10.65 16.44 -3.05
CA SER A 63 11.22 16.21 -4.38
C SER A 63 10.72 14.89 -5.00
N PRO A 64 10.85 14.69 -6.34
CA PRO A 64 10.30 13.52 -7.03
C PRO A 64 11.19 12.27 -6.90
N ALA A 65 11.45 11.83 -5.66
CA ALA A 65 12.26 10.66 -5.36
C ALA A 65 11.68 9.84 -4.20
N LEU A 66 11.94 8.53 -4.18
CA LEU A 66 11.40 7.61 -3.15
C LEU A 66 12.04 7.79 -1.76
N ASP A 67 13.23 8.37 -1.69
CA ASP A 67 13.98 8.69 -0.48
C ASP A 67 13.85 10.16 -0.05
N ALA A 68 13.18 10.99 -0.85
CA ALA A 68 12.88 12.39 -0.53
C ALA A 68 12.02 12.52 0.74
N LYS A 69 12.12 13.67 1.41
CA LYS A 69 11.40 13.89 2.67
C LYS A 69 9.89 13.86 2.43
N VAL A 70 9.18 13.09 3.25
CA VAL A 70 7.73 13.07 3.26
C VAL A 70 7.22 14.35 3.95
N ILE A 71 6.42 15.13 3.24
CA ILE A 71 5.73 16.33 3.75
C ILE A 71 4.48 15.93 4.52
N THR A 72 3.66 15.05 3.92
CA THR A 72 2.42 14.53 4.49
C THR A 72 2.04 13.24 3.77
N GLN A 73 1.05 12.54 4.30
CA GLN A 73 0.38 11.44 3.60
C GLN A 73 -0.96 11.89 3.03
N ILE A 74 -1.32 11.32 1.89
CA ILE A 74 -2.59 11.46 1.18
C ILE A 74 -3.35 10.14 1.38
N LYS A 75 -4.61 10.22 1.82
CA LYS A 75 -5.43 9.03 2.10
C LYS A 75 -6.18 8.59 0.86
N GLN A 76 -6.61 7.33 0.84
CA GLN A 76 -7.50 6.83 -0.20
C GLN A 76 -8.77 7.71 -0.29
N GLY A 77 -9.14 8.10 -1.51
CA GLY A 77 -10.26 8.99 -1.81
C GLY A 77 -9.94 10.48 -1.70
N ASP A 78 -8.80 10.89 -1.11
CA ASP A 78 -8.41 12.30 -1.07
C ASP A 78 -8.15 12.84 -2.47
N GLN A 79 -8.64 14.06 -2.71
CA GLN A 79 -8.42 14.76 -3.96
C GLN A 79 -7.11 15.56 -3.90
N VAL A 80 -6.38 15.54 -5.01
CA VAL A 80 -5.27 16.45 -5.29
C VAL A 80 -5.48 17.18 -6.62
N THR A 81 -4.82 18.32 -6.78
CA THR A 81 -4.85 19.10 -8.02
C THR A 81 -3.44 19.23 -8.59
N THR A 82 -3.25 18.93 -9.87
CA THR A 82 -1.95 19.09 -10.55
C THR A 82 -1.53 20.56 -10.63
N LEU A 83 -0.24 20.82 -10.45
CA LEU A 83 0.32 22.17 -10.57
C LEU A 83 1.00 22.42 -11.93
N GLY A 84 1.13 21.39 -12.77
CA GLY A 84 1.73 21.47 -14.11
C GLY A 84 3.01 20.66 -14.26
N PRO A 85 4.02 20.86 -13.38
CA PRO A 85 5.25 20.08 -13.34
C PRO A 85 5.05 18.56 -13.30
N VAL A 86 5.66 17.85 -14.26
CA VAL A 86 5.75 16.38 -14.35
C VAL A 86 7.14 15.95 -14.79
N THR A 87 7.74 15.00 -14.08
CA THR A 87 9.06 14.46 -14.45
C THR A 87 9.02 13.73 -15.79
N LYS A 88 10.12 13.82 -16.56
CA LYS A 88 10.30 12.99 -17.77
C LYS A 88 10.51 11.52 -17.42
N ASP A 89 11.29 11.28 -16.39
CA ASP A 89 11.60 9.92 -15.95
C ASP A 89 10.43 9.32 -15.19
N THR A 90 10.25 8.02 -15.40
CA THR A 90 9.29 7.18 -14.68
C THR A 90 10.04 6.27 -13.73
N ILE A 91 9.35 5.85 -12.66
CA ILE A 91 9.88 4.85 -11.74
C ILE A 91 8.90 3.69 -11.62
N LYS A 92 9.45 2.50 -11.41
CA LYS A 92 8.67 1.31 -11.13
C LYS A 92 8.24 1.28 -9.67
N ILE A 93 6.94 1.17 -9.43
CA ILE A 93 6.35 0.98 -8.10
C ILE A 93 5.39 -0.20 -8.18
N VAL A 94 5.46 -1.11 -7.20
CA VAL A 94 4.48 -2.19 -7.04
C VAL A 94 3.47 -1.76 -5.98
N LEU A 95 2.20 -1.68 -6.34
CA LEU A 95 1.09 -1.38 -5.44
C LEU A 95 0.09 -2.52 -5.50
N ARG A 96 -0.17 -3.16 -4.36
CA ARG A 96 -1.13 -4.27 -4.25
C ARG A 96 -0.91 -5.33 -5.35
N GLU A 97 0.35 -5.77 -5.49
CA GLU A 97 0.81 -6.76 -6.48
C GLU A 97 0.73 -6.35 -7.97
N VAL A 98 0.41 -5.08 -8.28
CA VAL A 98 0.42 -4.54 -9.64
C VAL A 98 1.64 -3.63 -9.83
N GLU A 99 2.42 -3.87 -10.88
CA GLU A 99 3.55 -3.01 -11.26
C GLU A 99 3.07 -1.81 -12.08
N PHE A 100 3.44 -0.61 -11.64
CA PHE A 100 3.24 0.66 -12.34
C PHE A 100 4.58 1.25 -12.72
N ASN A 101 4.64 1.94 -13.86
CA ASN A 101 5.83 2.66 -14.30
C ASN A 101 5.43 4.09 -14.66
N GLU A 102 5.43 4.96 -13.66
CA GLU A 102 4.77 6.26 -13.72
C GLU A 102 5.72 7.41 -13.33
N PRO A 103 5.53 8.61 -13.90
CA PRO A 103 6.31 9.79 -13.52
C PRO A 103 5.82 10.37 -12.18
N TRP A 104 6.46 11.44 -11.74
CA TRP A 104 6.02 12.22 -10.58
C TRP A 104 5.26 13.45 -11.03
N TYR A 105 4.16 13.74 -10.35
CA TYR A 105 3.39 14.96 -10.52
C TYR A 105 3.63 15.89 -9.34
N GLN A 106 3.83 17.17 -9.60
CA GLN A 106 3.70 18.18 -8.55
C GLN A 106 2.22 18.50 -8.37
N VAL A 107 1.74 18.37 -7.15
CA VAL A 107 0.31 18.51 -6.81
C VAL A 107 0.11 19.41 -5.60
N LYS A 108 -1.13 19.85 -5.42
CA LYS A 108 -1.63 20.54 -4.24
C LYS A 108 -2.77 19.71 -3.62
N THR A 109 -2.71 19.48 -2.32
CA THR A 109 -3.76 18.83 -1.54
C THR A 109 -4.86 19.82 -1.16
N ALA A 110 -6.02 19.32 -0.73
CA ALA A 110 -7.15 20.15 -0.29
C ALA A 110 -6.81 21.09 0.89
N ASP A 111 -5.91 20.68 1.79
CA ASP A 111 -5.40 21.49 2.91
C ASP A 111 -4.28 22.48 2.48
N GLY A 112 -3.98 22.55 1.19
CA GLY A 112 -3.11 23.55 0.60
C GLY A 112 -1.63 23.18 0.55
N LYS A 113 -1.22 22.02 1.04
CA LYS A 113 0.17 21.55 0.95
C LYS A 113 0.52 21.23 -0.50
N THR A 114 1.76 21.51 -0.87
CA THR A 114 2.29 21.25 -2.22
C THR A 114 3.48 20.32 -2.14
N GLY A 115 3.62 19.43 -3.11
CA GLY A 115 4.75 18.53 -3.20
C GLY A 115 4.64 17.60 -4.39
N TRP A 116 5.50 16.59 -4.42
CA TRP A 116 5.59 15.58 -5.46
C TRP A 116 4.95 14.28 -5.00
N VAL A 117 4.14 13.69 -5.87
CA VAL A 117 3.54 12.36 -5.69
C VAL A 117 3.76 11.56 -6.95
N ASN A 118 4.09 10.28 -6.83
CA ASN A 118 4.22 9.41 -7.99
C ASN A 118 2.82 9.15 -8.58
N ALA A 119 2.65 9.26 -9.90
CA ALA A 119 1.33 9.17 -10.53
C ALA A 119 0.68 7.79 -10.42
N SER A 120 1.44 6.73 -10.10
CA SER A 120 0.89 5.38 -9.86
C SER A 120 -0.16 5.33 -8.75
N VAL A 121 -0.18 6.28 -7.82
CA VAL A 121 -1.17 6.33 -6.72
C VAL A 121 -2.41 7.16 -7.07
N LEU A 122 -2.48 7.74 -8.28
CA LEU A 122 -3.51 8.69 -8.68
C LEU A 122 -4.41 8.14 -9.79
N VAL A 123 -5.72 8.33 -9.63
CA VAL A 123 -6.74 8.02 -10.64
C VAL A 123 -7.61 9.24 -10.92
N THR A 124 -8.26 9.27 -12.09
CA THR A 124 -9.13 10.40 -12.48
C THR A 124 -10.54 10.29 -11.92
N ASN A 125 -10.99 9.07 -11.63
CA ASN A 125 -12.30 8.81 -11.05
C ASN A 125 -12.17 8.74 -9.53
N LYS A 126 -13.14 9.29 -8.82
CA LYS A 126 -13.17 9.18 -7.37
C LYS A 126 -13.40 7.73 -6.99
N VAL A 127 -12.47 7.18 -6.22
CA VAL A 127 -12.52 5.83 -5.66
C VAL A 127 -13.27 5.85 -4.34
N ASN A 128 -14.05 4.80 -4.07
CA ASN A 128 -14.71 4.62 -2.79
C ASN A 128 -13.65 4.44 -1.69
N ALA A 129 -13.78 5.20 -0.60
CA ALA A 129 -12.79 5.27 0.47
C ALA A 129 -12.89 4.12 1.49
N TYR A 130 -13.61 3.05 1.15
CA TYR A 130 -13.83 1.90 2.04
C TYR A 130 -13.10 0.69 1.47
N PRO A 131 -11.76 0.59 1.65
CA PRO A 131 -11.05 -0.63 1.31
C PRO A 131 -11.58 -1.77 2.20
N PRO A 132 -11.63 -3.01 1.68
CA PRO A 132 -12.09 -4.13 2.45
C PRO A 132 -11.13 -4.40 3.62
N LYS A 133 -11.70 -4.88 4.73
CA LYS A 133 -10.96 -5.12 5.99
C LYS A 133 -10.03 -6.34 5.91
N GLY A 134 -10.18 -7.15 4.86
CA GLY A 134 -9.40 -8.33 4.59
C GLY A 134 -9.98 -9.14 3.45
N LEU A 135 -9.46 -10.35 3.29
CA LEU A 135 -9.84 -11.34 2.30
C LEU A 135 -10.01 -12.70 2.98
N ILE A 136 -11.06 -13.43 2.62
CA ILE A 136 -11.20 -14.86 2.83
C ILE A 136 -11.14 -15.54 1.47
N VAL A 137 -10.19 -16.45 1.29
CA VAL A 137 -10.20 -17.37 0.13
C VAL A 137 -10.84 -18.67 0.59
N ILE A 138 -11.98 -19.00 0.01
CA ILE A 138 -12.55 -20.35 0.12
C ILE A 138 -11.73 -21.22 -0.83
N PHE A 139 -10.81 -21.97 -0.24
CA PHE A 139 -9.83 -22.77 -0.94
C PHE A 139 -10.32 -24.20 -1.10
N CYS A 140 -10.27 -24.71 -2.32
CA CYS A 140 -10.60 -26.09 -2.64
C CYS A 140 -9.65 -26.58 -3.72
N ASP A 141 -8.82 -27.57 -3.43
CA ASP A 141 -8.04 -28.23 -4.47
C ASP A 141 -8.98 -29.05 -5.37
N THR A 142 -9.13 -28.62 -6.62
CA THR A 142 -9.92 -29.31 -7.65
C THR A 142 -9.52 -30.76 -7.93
N SER A 143 -8.41 -31.24 -7.35
CA SER A 143 -8.06 -32.67 -7.36
C SER A 143 -8.99 -33.53 -6.49
N ILE A 144 -9.81 -32.92 -5.62
CA ILE A 144 -10.79 -33.62 -4.79
C ILE A 144 -12.14 -33.72 -5.52
N GLU A 145 -12.66 -34.94 -5.72
CA GLU A 145 -13.86 -35.18 -6.55
C GLU A 145 -15.20 -34.90 -5.83
N GLU A 146 -15.20 -34.62 -4.52
CA GLU A 146 -16.43 -34.45 -3.76
C GLU A 146 -16.36 -33.22 -2.84
N THR A 147 -17.13 -32.18 -3.18
CA THR A 147 -17.58 -31.20 -2.18
C THR A 147 -18.98 -31.64 -1.76
N SER A 148 -19.16 -31.92 -0.46
CA SER A 148 -20.48 -32.32 0.05
C SER A 148 -21.47 -31.15 -0.06
N GLU A 149 -22.78 -31.43 -0.10
CA GLU A 149 -23.81 -30.37 -0.04
C GLU A 149 -23.66 -29.51 1.23
N ASP A 150 -23.22 -30.12 2.33
CA ASP A 150 -22.90 -29.43 3.59
C ASP A 150 -21.78 -28.39 3.40
N TRP A 151 -20.78 -28.67 2.56
CA TRP A 151 -19.69 -27.74 2.26
C TRP A 151 -20.20 -26.46 1.61
N ALA A 152 -21.10 -26.58 0.64
CA ALA A 152 -21.71 -25.44 -0.03
C ALA A 152 -22.53 -24.58 0.94
N TRP A 153 -23.26 -25.21 1.87
CA TRP A 153 -24.06 -24.49 2.86
C TRP A 153 -23.20 -23.75 3.89
N PHE A 154 -22.16 -24.39 4.43
CA PHE A 154 -21.25 -23.74 5.37
C PHE A 154 -20.49 -22.58 4.73
N THR A 155 -20.03 -22.76 3.48
CA THR A 155 -19.29 -21.72 2.74
C THR A 155 -20.16 -20.51 2.38
N ASP A 156 -21.43 -20.72 2.02
CA ASP A 156 -22.37 -19.62 1.78
C ASP A 156 -22.57 -18.77 3.05
N THR A 157 -22.77 -19.41 4.20
CA THR A 157 -22.94 -18.67 5.47
C THR A 157 -21.69 -17.84 5.80
N VAL A 158 -20.50 -18.44 5.69
CA VAL A 158 -19.23 -17.71 5.91
C VAL A 158 -19.08 -16.55 4.92
N PHE A 159 -19.47 -16.75 3.66
CA PHE A 159 -19.46 -15.71 2.63
C PHE A 159 -20.37 -14.53 3.01
N GLN A 160 -21.60 -14.80 3.43
CA GLN A 160 -22.56 -13.75 3.81
C GLN A 160 -22.11 -12.96 5.05
N VAL A 161 -21.62 -13.66 6.09
CA VAL A 161 -21.05 -12.97 7.26
C VAL A 161 -19.86 -12.10 6.83
N ALA A 162 -18.90 -12.64 6.08
CA ALA A 162 -17.73 -11.89 5.66
C ALA A 162 -18.10 -10.61 4.89
N LYS A 163 -19.07 -10.70 3.97
CA LYS A 163 -19.59 -9.53 3.25
C LYS A 163 -20.21 -8.49 4.16
N ALA A 164 -21.04 -8.89 5.14
CA ALA A 164 -21.64 -7.97 6.11
C ALA A 164 -20.59 -7.15 6.87
N TYR A 165 -19.37 -7.68 7.03
CA TYR A 165 -18.25 -7.02 7.69
C TYR A 165 -17.27 -6.31 6.75
N SER A 166 -17.57 -6.24 5.45
CA SER A 166 -16.69 -5.68 4.41
C SER A 166 -15.36 -6.44 4.26
N ILE A 167 -15.43 -7.77 4.34
CA ILE A 167 -14.32 -8.68 4.02
C ILE A 167 -14.60 -9.26 2.63
N GLU A 168 -13.63 -9.17 1.73
CA GLU A 168 -13.74 -9.76 0.40
C GLU A 168 -13.70 -11.28 0.49
N VAL A 169 -14.45 -11.94 -0.38
CA VAL A 169 -14.46 -13.40 -0.43
C VAL A 169 -14.29 -13.84 -1.87
N ILE A 170 -13.37 -14.77 -2.10
CA ILE A 170 -13.19 -15.43 -3.40
C ILE A 170 -13.17 -16.93 -3.23
N PHE A 171 -13.48 -17.63 -4.31
CA PHE A 171 -13.22 -19.06 -4.44
C PHE A 171 -11.97 -19.25 -5.29
N ALA A 172 -11.04 -20.09 -4.85
CA ALA A 172 -9.82 -20.35 -5.60
C ALA A 172 -9.29 -21.77 -5.33
N ASP A 173 -8.70 -22.35 -6.38
CA ASP A 173 -7.92 -23.58 -6.31
C ASP A 173 -6.41 -23.27 -6.30
N GLU A 174 -5.57 -24.30 -6.21
CA GLU A 174 -4.11 -24.12 -6.25
C GLU A 174 -3.67 -23.40 -7.54
N LYS A 175 -4.32 -23.69 -8.67
CA LYS A 175 -3.98 -23.12 -9.98
C LYS A 175 -4.25 -21.61 -10.04
N ALA A 176 -5.39 -21.17 -9.52
CA ALA A 176 -5.78 -19.76 -9.42
C ALA A 176 -4.80 -18.99 -8.53
N LEU A 177 -4.35 -19.61 -7.44
CA LEU A 177 -3.43 -19.00 -6.47
C LEU A 177 -1.96 -18.99 -6.91
N LYS A 178 -1.62 -19.51 -8.11
CA LYS A 178 -0.29 -19.33 -8.74
C LYS A 178 -0.02 -17.89 -9.16
N LYS A 179 -1.05 -17.06 -9.25
CA LYS A 179 -0.97 -15.63 -9.54
C LYS A 179 -1.41 -14.82 -8.32
N PRO A 180 -1.01 -13.54 -8.23
CA PRO A 180 -1.58 -12.66 -7.23
C PRO A 180 -3.11 -12.63 -7.29
N VAL A 181 -3.74 -12.71 -6.13
CA VAL A 181 -5.16 -12.45 -5.95
C VAL A 181 -5.36 -10.95 -5.90
N LEU A 182 -6.12 -10.42 -6.84
CA LEU A 182 -6.51 -9.02 -6.91
C LEU A 182 -8.03 -8.92 -6.71
N THR A 183 -8.47 -7.99 -5.88
CA THR A 183 -9.90 -7.79 -5.55
C THR A 183 -10.37 -6.38 -5.92
N GLY A 184 -11.69 -6.20 -5.98
CA GLY A 184 -12.34 -4.97 -6.43
C GLY A 184 -12.78 -5.03 -7.90
N GLU A 185 -13.60 -4.05 -8.30
CA GLU A 185 -14.16 -3.95 -9.66
C GLU A 185 -13.09 -3.61 -10.71
N ASP A 186 -12.10 -2.81 -10.33
CA ASP A 186 -10.97 -2.44 -11.18
C ASP A 186 -9.70 -3.19 -10.74
N THR A 187 -9.35 -4.23 -11.47
CA THR A 187 -8.14 -5.03 -11.21
C THR A 187 -6.85 -4.32 -11.59
N THR A 188 -6.93 -3.17 -12.28
CA THR A 188 -5.76 -2.30 -12.54
C THR A 188 -5.44 -1.41 -11.34
N HIS A 189 -6.44 -1.11 -10.49
CA HIS A 189 -6.30 -0.38 -9.23
C HIS A 189 -7.02 -1.14 -8.10
N PRO A 190 -6.56 -2.37 -7.77
CA PRO A 190 -7.31 -3.28 -6.93
C PRO A 190 -7.47 -2.74 -5.51
N THR A 191 -8.54 -3.14 -4.84
CA THR A 191 -8.80 -2.77 -3.43
C THR A 191 -7.88 -3.54 -2.48
N LEU A 192 -7.57 -4.80 -2.78
CA LEU A 192 -6.50 -5.59 -2.17
C LEU A 192 -5.75 -6.40 -3.23
N GLY A 193 -4.47 -6.65 -2.97
CA GLY A 193 -3.64 -7.55 -3.75
C GLY A 193 -2.74 -8.38 -2.84
N VAL A 194 -2.68 -9.69 -3.07
CA VAL A 194 -1.83 -10.61 -2.31
C VAL A 194 -1.34 -11.78 -3.15
N ASN A 195 -0.06 -12.13 -3.02
CA ASN A 195 0.49 -13.36 -3.58
C ASN A 195 0.46 -14.50 -2.54
N LEU A 196 -0.40 -15.49 -2.76
CA LEU A 196 -0.59 -16.64 -1.87
C LEU A 196 0.10 -17.92 -2.37
N ALA A 197 0.78 -17.89 -3.52
CA ALA A 197 1.31 -19.09 -4.18
C ALA A 197 2.24 -19.90 -3.27
N LYS A 198 3.17 -19.22 -2.59
CA LYS A 198 4.10 -19.87 -1.66
C LYS A 198 3.40 -20.42 -0.43
N PHE A 199 2.42 -19.68 0.10
CA PHE A 199 1.67 -20.08 1.30
C PHE A 199 0.92 -21.39 1.07
N VAL A 200 0.21 -21.49 -0.05
CA VAL A 200 -0.53 -22.71 -0.43
C VAL A 200 0.42 -23.87 -0.68
N LYS A 201 1.48 -23.65 -1.47
CA LYS A 201 2.45 -24.68 -1.82
C LYS A 201 3.14 -25.28 -0.59
N ASP A 202 3.57 -24.43 0.34
CA ASP A 202 4.29 -24.89 1.54
C ASP A 202 3.33 -25.51 2.57
N GLY A 203 2.06 -25.11 2.55
CA GLY A 203 1.04 -25.58 3.49
C GLY A 203 0.52 -26.98 3.23
N GLY A 204 0.50 -27.41 1.95
CA GLY A 204 -0.04 -28.73 1.57
C GLY A 204 -1.51 -28.88 1.96
N PHE A 205 -2.29 -27.82 1.75
CA PHE A 205 -3.71 -27.77 2.11
C PHE A 205 -4.57 -28.47 1.06
N ASP A 206 -5.62 -29.17 1.51
CA ASP A 206 -6.61 -29.79 0.62
C ASP A 206 -7.81 -28.86 0.39
N GLN A 207 -8.52 -28.51 1.46
CA GLN A 207 -9.69 -27.61 1.40
C GLN A 207 -9.89 -26.85 2.72
N GLY A 208 -10.36 -25.60 2.63
CA GLY A 208 -10.59 -24.77 3.79
C GLY A 208 -10.65 -23.29 3.46
N TYR A 209 -10.17 -22.47 4.40
CA TYR A 209 -10.27 -21.02 4.33
C TYR A 209 -8.89 -20.40 4.57
N ILE A 210 -8.46 -19.54 3.65
CA ILE A 210 -7.28 -18.70 3.83
C ILE A 210 -7.73 -17.31 4.25
N PHE A 211 -7.36 -16.90 5.46
CA PHE A 211 -7.60 -15.56 5.95
C PHE A 211 -6.39 -14.68 5.66
N TYR A 212 -6.63 -13.51 5.09
CA TYR A 212 -5.60 -12.53 4.76
C TYR A 212 -6.02 -11.10 5.15
N LYS A 213 -5.08 -10.37 5.73
CA LYS A 213 -5.21 -8.94 6.03
C LYS A 213 -3.88 -8.23 5.75
N PRO A 214 -3.86 -7.05 5.11
CA PRO A 214 -2.63 -6.29 4.89
C PRO A 214 -1.81 -6.12 6.18
N GLY A 215 -0.51 -6.37 6.10
CA GLY A 215 0.41 -6.31 7.24
C GLY A 215 0.33 -7.50 8.22
N LYS A 216 -0.52 -8.50 7.97
CA LYS A 216 -0.60 -9.73 8.76
C LYS A 216 -0.31 -10.95 7.87
N ALA A 217 0.46 -11.91 8.38
CA ALA A 217 0.72 -13.15 7.66
C ALA A 217 -0.60 -13.92 7.40
N PRO A 218 -0.78 -14.55 6.23
CA PRO A 218 -1.96 -15.38 5.97
C PRO A 218 -2.09 -16.52 6.98
N LYS A 219 -3.33 -16.94 7.25
CA LYS A 219 -3.64 -18.10 8.10
C LYS A 219 -4.57 -19.03 7.36
N PHE A 220 -4.31 -20.33 7.44
CA PHE A 220 -5.21 -21.36 6.94
C PHE A 220 -6.07 -21.90 8.08
N GLN A 221 -7.31 -22.25 7.76
CA GLN A 221 -8.27 -22.93 8.61
C GLN A 221 -8.86 -24.08 7.79
N ASP A 222 -8.70 -25.31 8.27
CA ASP A 222 -9.35 -26.47 7.66
C ASP A 222 -10.86 -26.24 7.55
N HIS A 223 -11.46 -26.85 6.53
CA HIS A 223 -12.91 -26.86 6.43
C HIS A 223 -13.55 -27.45 7.70
N ASP A 224 -14.58 -26.77 8.21
CA ASP A 224 -15.34 -27.14 9.39
C ASP A 224 -16.73 -26.48 9.30
N MET A 225 -17.60 -26.78 10.26
CA MET A 225 -18.86 -26.08 10.48
C MET A 225 -18.64 -24.57 10.62
N VAL A 226 -19.70 -23.79 10.38
CA VAL A 226 -19.66 -22.31 10.37
C VAL A 226 -19.03 -21.73 11.64
N GLY A 227 -19.47 -22.18 12.82
CA GLY A 227 -19.02 -21.63 14.11
C GLY A 227 -17.50 -21.63 14.30
N PRO A 228 -16.81 -22.78 14.20
CA PRO A 228 -15.34 -22.84 14.26
C PRO A 228 -14.65 -21.93 13.23
N VAL A 229 -15.14 -21.90 11.99
CA VAL A 229 -14.55 -21.06 10.92
C VAL A 229 -14.70 -19.57 11.25
N LEU A 230 -15.89 -19.13 11.66
CA LEU A 230 -16.15 -17.74 12.04
C LEU A 230 -15.38 -17.34 13.30
N SER A 231 -15.20 -18.24 14.26
CA SER A 231 -14.37 -18.00 15.45
C SER A 231 -12.89 -17.81 15.07
N ALA A 232 -12.36 -18.66 14.19
CA ALA A 232 -11.01 -18.55 13.69
C ALA A 232 -10.79 -17.26 12.88
N ALA A 233 -11.76 -16.89 12.04
CA ALA A 233 -11.76 -15.65 11.28
C ALA A 233 -11.85 -14.43 12.23
N SER A 234 -12.71 -14.49 13.24
CA SER A 234 -12.87 -13.42 14.24
C SER A 234 -11.54 -13.11 14.96
N ALA A 235 -10.88 -14.16 15.43
CA ALA A 235 -9.56 -14.06 16.05
C ALA A 235 -8.49 -13.53 15.06
N TYR A 236 -8.60 -13.89 13.78
CA TYR A 236 -7.66 -13.41 12.76
C TYR A 236 -7.86 -11.93 12.41
N PHE A 237 -9.10 -11.50 12.16
CA PHE A 237 -9.38 -10.12 11.75
C PHE A 237 -9.42 -9.14 12.93
N GLY A 238 -9.57 -9.66 14.16
CA GLY A 238 -9.68 -8.87 15.38
C GLY A 238 -11.07 -8.22 15.50
N MET A 239 -12.11 -8.94 15.10
CA MET A 239 -13.50 -8.48 15.11
C MET A 239 -14.43 -9.67 15.31
N GLU A 240 -15.59 -9.44 15.92
CA GLU A 240 -16.58 -10.49 16.14
C GLU A 240 -17.39 -10.71 14.86
N LEU A 241 -17.19 -11.87 14.23
CA LEU A 241 -17.95 -12.34 13.07
C LEU A 241 -18.95 -13.38 13.57
N SER A 242 -20.25 -13.10 13.42
CA SER A 242 -21.33 -13.99 13.88
C SER A 242 -22.43 -14.14 12.83
N GLU A 243 -23.12 -15.27 12.86
CA GLU A 243 -24.28 -15.53 12.01
C GLU A 243 -25.44 -14.56 12.29
N ASP A 244 -25.56 -14.08 13.54
CA ASP A 244 -26.55 -13.06 13.94
C ASP A 244 -26.43 -11.77 13.11
N SER A 245 -25.27 -11.54 12.51
CA SER A 245 -24.99 -10.37 11.66
C SER A 245 -25.64 -10.46 10.27
N ILE A 246 -26.16 -11.63 9.89
CA ILE A 246 -26.92 -11.84 8.65
C ILE A 246 -28.39 -11.44 8.84
N ILE A 247 -28.88 -11.33 10.09
CA ILE A 247 -30.30 -11.06 10.37
C ILE A 247 -30.52 -9.55 10.52
N GLY A 248 -30.83 -8.91 9.40
CA GLY A 248 -31.17 -7.49 9.37
C GLY A 248 -31.53 -6.95 7.99
N ASP A 249 -32.63 -7.45 7.41
CA ASP A 249 -33.50 -6.74 6.47
C ASP A 249 -34.97 -7.03 6.83
#